data_AF-A0A7W7MA45-F1
#
_entry.id   AF-A0A7W7MA45-F1
#
_cell.length_a   1.000
_cell.length_b   1.000
_cell.length_c   1.000
_cell.angle_alpha   90.00
_cell.angle_beta   90.00
_cell.angle_gamma   90.00
#
_symmetry.space_group_name_H-M   'P 1'
#
loop_
_entity.id
_entity.type
_entity.pdbx_description
1 polymer ?
#
loop_
_entity_poly.entity_id
_entity_poly.type
_entity_poly.pdbx_seq_one_letter_code
_entity_poly.pdbx_strand_id
1 'polypeptide(L)' 'MTGRMPISAERAGHNIGEGVPLFVVTLPDGSTRVYPAERWQLRQTGTPGSL' A
#
# COMPACT_ATOMS: atom_id res chain seq x y z
N MET A 1 -4.29 -1.61 -7.13
CA MET A 1 -3.88 -1.54 -5.71
C MET A 1 -5.11 -1.34 -4.85
N THR A 2 -5.06 -1.72 -3.59
CA THR A 2 -6.13 -1.45 -2.63
C THR A 2 -5.54 -0.89 -1.34
N GLY A 3 -6.18 0.13 -0.77
CA GLY A 3 -5.87 0.59 0.58
C GLY A 3 -6.78 -0.10 1.59
N ARG A 4 -6.23 -0.59 2.71
CA ARG A 4 -7.05 -1.12 3.83
C ARG A 4 -6.41 -0.87 5.19
N MET A 5 -7.20 -1.02 6.24
CA MET A 5 -6.67 -1.01 7.60
C MET A 5 -5.87 -2.30 7.89
N PRO A 6 -4.75 -2.19 8.64
CA PRO A 6 -3.96 -3.35 9.07
C PRO A 6 -4.70 -4.16 10.13
N ILE A 7 -4.43 -5.47 10.17
CA ILE A 7 -4.70 -6.27 11.37
C ILE A 7 -3.57 -6.10 12.39
N SER A 8 -3.78 -6.53 13.64
CA SER A 8 -2.79 -6.36 14.73
C SER A 8 -1.40 -6.92 14.40
N ALA A 9 -1.33 -8.09 13.76
CA ALA A 9 -0.06 -8.71 13.38
C ALA A 9 0.72 -7.87 12.34
N GLU A 10 0.03 -7.29 11.36
CA GLU A 10 0.66 -6.44 10.34
C GLU A 10 1.12 -5.12 10.91
N ARG A 11 0.32 -4.54 11.82
CA ARG A 11 0.70 -3.32 12.55
C ARG A 11 2.00 -3.53 13.33
N ALA A 12 2.09 -4.65 14.05
CA ALA A 12 3.29 -5.02 14.78
C ALA A 12 4.47 -5.28 13.83
N GLY A 13 4.25 -6.06 12.76
CA GLY A 13 5.29 -6.41 11.78
C GLY A 13 5.85 -5.22 11.01
N HIS A 14 5.05 -4.19 10.75
CA HIS A 14 5.49 -2.96 10.11
C HIS A 14 5.92 -1.86 11.09
N ASN A 15 5.71 -2.05 12.40
CA ASN A 15 5.93 -1.06 13.45
C ASN A 15 5.25 0.28 13.12
N ILE A 16 3.94 0.26 12.88
CA ILE A 16 3.15 1.43 12.49
C ILE A 16 2.14 1.80 13.57
N GLY A 17 1.76 3.07 13.63
CA GLY A 17 0.76 3.56 14.58
C GLY A 17 -0.65 3.02 14.31
N GLU A 18 -1.55 3.22 15.26
CA GLU A 18 -2.97 3.02 15.02
C GLU A 18 -3.50 3.97 13.93
N GLY A 19 -4.48 3.51 13.17
CA GLY A 19 -5.11 4.29 12.11
C GLY A 19 -4.26 4.44 10.83
N VAL A 20 -3.03 3.93 10.78
CA VAL A 20 -2.17 3.97 9.59
C VAL A 20 -2.63 2.89 8.58
N PRO A 21 -3.15 3.27 7.40
CA PRO A 21 -3.55 2.28 6.40
C PRO A 21 -2.35 1.61 5.73
N LEU A 22 -2.61 0.48 5.10
CA LEU A 22 -1.68 -0.26 4.27
C LEU A 22 -2.12 -0.20 2.80
N PHE A 23 -1.16 0.04 1.91
CA PHE A 23 -1.31 -0.24 0.49
C PHE A 23 -0.99 -1.71 0.23
N VAL A 24 -1.92 -2.39 -0.42
CA VAL A 24 -1.78 -3.78 -0.86
C VAL A 24 -1.65 -3.76 -2.37
N VAL A 25 -0.51 -4.27 -2.85
CA VAL A 25 -0.15 -4.30 -4.27
C VAL A 25 -0.02 -5.76 -4.70
N THR A 26 -0.93 -6.19 -5.57
CA THR A 26 -0.80 -7.46 -6.28
C THR A 26 0.18 -7.27 -7.44
N LEU A 27 1.21 -8.10 -7.47
CA LEU A 27 2.23 -8.12 -8.52
C LEU A 27 1.77 -8.98 -9.71
N PRO A 28 2.42 -8.87 -10.89
CA PRO A 28 2.04 -9.64 -12.08
C PRO A 28 2.10 -11.17 -11.90
N ASP A 29 2.92 -11.65 -10.96
CA ASP A 29 3.02 -13.07 -10.60
C ASP A 29 1.90 -13.54 -9.65
N GLY A 30 0.96 -12.66 -9.31
CA GLY A 30 -0.14 -12.91 -8.37
C GLY A 30 0.25 -12.79 -6.90
N SER A 31 1.54 -12.61 -6.57
CA SER A 31 1.97 -12.36 -5.21
C SER A 31 1.55 -10.98 -4.73
N THR A 32 1.53 -10.78 -3.41
CA THR A 32 1.10 -9.52 -2.80
C THR A 32 2.23 -8.90 -1.99
N ARG A 33 2.40 -7.59 -2.14
CA ARG A 33 3.26 -6.76 -1.29
C ARG A 33 2.45 -5.72 -0.54
N VAL A 34 2.92 -5.38 0.65
CA VAL A 34 2.23 -4.51 1.60
C VAL A 34 3.14 -3.34 1.98
N TYR A 35 2.60 -2.13 1.95
CA TYR A 35 3.34 -0.90 2.19
C TYR A 35 2.58 0.04 3.14
N PRO A 36 3.18 0.47 4.26
CA PRO A 36 2.59 1.48 5.13
C PRO A 36 2.36 2.84 4.45
N ALA A 37 1.15 3.37 4.56
CA ALA A 37 0.80 4.64 3.93
C ALA A 37 1.52 5.86 4.54
N GLU A 38 1.99 5.77 5.78
CA GLU A 38 2.78 6.84 6.41
C GLU A 38 4.19 6.99 5.82
N ARG A 39 4.72 5.94 5.14
CA ARG A 39 6.11 5.89 4.63
C ARG A 39 6.18 5.88 3.12
N TRP A 40 5.10 5.44 2.47
CA TRP A 40 5.08 5.20 1.03
C TRP A 40 4.04 6.08 0.38
N GLN A 41 4.35 6.55 -0.82
CA GLN A 41 3.42 7.26 -1.68
C GLN A 41 3.45 6.62 -3.05
N LEU A 42 2.27 6.41 -3.62
CA LEU A 42 2.15 5.96 -4.99
C LEU A 42 2.35 7.15 -5.92
N ARG A 43 3.26 6.99 -6.88
CA ARG A 43 3.46 7.93 -7.97
C ARG A 43 2.91 7.31 -9.23
N GLN A 44 1.86 7.90 -9.78
CA GLN A 44 1.41 7.52 -11.11
C GLN A 44 2.27 8.27 -12.13
N THR A 45 3.12 7.54 -12.83
CA THR A 45 3.85 8.08 -13.98
C THR A 45 3.03 7.79 -15.23
N GLY A 46 2.09 8.68 -15.52
CA GLY A 46 1.38 8.72 -16.79
C GLY A 46 1.35 10.15 -17.29
N THR A 47 1.61 10.37 -18.57
CA THR A 47 1.36 11.68 -19.20
C THR A 47 -0.12 12.01 -19.01
N PRO A 48 -0.49 13.12 -18.37
CA PRO A 48 -1.89 13.50 -18.27
C PRO A 48 -2.39 13.89 -19.67
N GLY A 49 -3.32 13.12 -20.21
CA GLY A 49 -3.99 13.41 -21.48
C GLY A 49 -3.44 12.63 -22.68
N SER A 50 -4.02 11.45 -22.93
CA SER A 50 -4.25 11.00 -24.29
C SER A 50 -5.61 10.31 -24.27
N LEU A 51 -6.63 11.07 -24.67
CA LEU A 51 -7.96 10.58 -25.04
C LEU A 51 -7.92 10.13 -26.50
#